data_AF-A0A932D8R2-F1
#
_entry.id   AF-A0A932D8R2-F1
#
_cell.length_a   1.000
_cell.length_b   1.000
_cell.length_c   1.000
_cell.angle_alpha   90.00
_cell.angle_beta   90.00
_cell.angle_gamma   90.00
#
_symmetry.space_group_name_H-M   'P 1'
#
loop_
_entity.id
_entity.type
_entity.pdbx_description
1 polymer ?
#
loop_
_entity_poly.entity_id
_entity_poly.type
_entity_poly.pdbx_seq_one_letter_code
_entity_poly.pdbx_strand_id
1 'polypeptide(L)'
;MKGTTARALNVPFWITVVLLSFTLFAGLNSVPVLAAADTAIRFRAVDVYVDSKEKPLAAYQLELSAKEGRAKIVGIEGGEHPAFKEPPFYDPKAMQQDRVIIAAFNTSPAGKLPKGKTRVATVHVQSIGDGQPEFAVKVETAGTVNGKKIKVGASFEERKAQ
;
A
#
# COMPACT_ATOMS: atom_id res chain seq x y z
N MET A 1 -77.05 50.77 26.80
CA MET A 1 -78.12 49.80 27.12
C MET A 1 -78.50 49.07 25.84
N LYS A 2 -78.50 47.72 25.87
CA LYS A 2 -79.36 46.76 25.15
C LYS A 2 -79.62 47.04 23.64
N GLY A 3 -79.36 46.15 22.68
CA GLY A 3 -79.08 44.72 22.70
C GLY A 3 -79.08 44.20 21.26
N THR A 4 -78.37 43.09 21.06
CA THR A 4 -78.79 41.86 20.37
C THR A 4 -79.93 42.01 19.34
N THR A 5 -79.78 41.65 18.07
CA THR A 5 -79.84 40.25 17.61
C THR A 5 -79.34 40.14 16.17
N ALA A 6 -78.30 39.34 15.93
CA ALA A 6 -77.86 38.94 14.58
C ALA A 6 -78.81 37.87 14.02
N ARG A 7 -79.31 38.07 12.79
CA ARG A 7 -80.15 37.11 12.07
C ARG A 7 -79.28 36.14 11.26
N ALA A 8 -79.71 34.88 11.34
CA ALA A 8 -79.06 33.66 10.87
C ALA A 8 -78.54 33.68 9.43
N LEU A 9 -77.32 33.19 9.26
CA LEU A 9 -76.72 32.80 7.99
C LEU A 9 -77.21 31.39 7.64
N ASN A 10 -77.97 31.28 6.56
CA ASN A 10 -78.56 30.03 6.08
C ASN A 10 -77.52 29.35 5.16
N VAL A 11 -76.84 28.31 5.64
CA VAL A 11 -75.86 27.52 4.85
C VAL A 11 -76.47 26.15 4.57
N PRO A 12 -76.83 25.83 3.31
CA PRO A 12 -77.34 24.50 2.99
C PRO A 12 -76.21 23.47 2.93
N PHE A 13 -76.41 22.44 3.74
CA PHE A 13 -75.67 21.20 3.88
C PHE A 13 -75.89 20.30 2.67
N TRP A 14 -74.90 20.21 1.78
CA TRP A 14 -74.79 19.07 0.85
C TRP A 14 -73.36 18.54 0.91
N ILE A 15 -73.26 17.40 1.59
CA ILE A 15 -72.14 16.47 1.66
C ILE A 15 -71.95 15.80 0.28
N THR A 16 -70.81 15.12 0.12
CA THR A 16 -70.37 14.21 -0.97
C THR A 16 -69.66 14.93 -2.12
N VAL A 17 -68.40 14.68 -2.50
CA VAL A 17 -67.56 13.47 -2.47
C VAL A 17 -66.08 13.87 -2.27
N VAL A 18 -65.38 13.13 -1.42
CA VAL A 18 -63.96 13.28 -1.07
C VAL A 18 -63.05 12.96 -2.26
N LEU A 19 -62.15 13.88 -2.59
CA LEU A 19 -60.89 13.61 -3.30
C LEU A 19 -60.07 12.57 -2.55
N LEU A 20 -59.72 11.44 -3.17
CA LEU A 20 -58.36 10.90 -3.16
C LEU A 20 -58.26 9.68 -4.08
N SER A 21 -58.03 9.93 -5.37
CA SER A 21 -57.55 8.87 -6.26
C SER A 21 -56.10 8.59 -5.89
N PHE A 22 -55.88 7.56 -5.06
CA PHE A 22 -54.57 6.98 -4.77
C PHE A 22 -54.02 6.39 -6.08
N THR A 23 -53.26 7.18 -6.85
CA THR A 23 -52.48 6.66 -7.97
C THR A 23 -51.31 5.85 -7.43
N LEU A 24 -51.49 4.54 -7.44
CA LEU A 24 -50.49 3.51 -7.22
C LEU A 24 -49.44 3.57 -8.34
N PHE A 25 -48.40 4.39 -8.18
CA PHE A 25 -47.15 4.23 -8.92
C PHE A 25 -46.10 3.66 -7.97
N ALA A 26 -46.15 2.34 -7.76
CA ALA A 26 -45.03 1.58 -7.25
C ALA A 26 -43.97 1.49 -8.36
N GLY A 27 -43.28 2.60 -8.61
CA GLY A 27 -42.06 2.59 -9.40
C GLY A 27 -40.98 1.90 -8.59
N LEU A 28 -40.75 0.61 -8.85
CA LEU A 28 -39.49 -0.04 -8.53
C LEU A 28 -38.38 0.70 -9.28
N ASN A 29 -37.85 1.75 -8.67
CA ASN A 29 -36.54 2.26 -9.05
C ASN A 29 -35.53 1.22 -8.56
N SER A 30 -35.25 0.23 -9.40
CA SER A 30 -33.98 -0.48 -9.33
C SER A 30 -32.90 0.55 -9.65
N VAL A 31 -32.47 1.30 -8.64
CA VAL A 31 -31.23 2.06 -8.73
C VAL A 31 -30.15 1.01 -8.99
N PRO A 32 -29.47 1.00 -10.15
CA PRO A 32 -28.32 0.15 -10.31
C PRO A 32 -27.31 0.63 -9.26
N VAL A 33 -27.16 -0.16 -8.20
CA VAL A 33 -25.98 -0.05 -7.34
C VAL A 33 -24.83 -0.34 -8.29
N LEU A 34 -24.08 0.70 -8.70
CA LEU A 34 -22.78 0.48 -9.29
C LEU A 34 -22.04 -0.42 -8.28
N ALA A 35 -21.84 -1.68 -8.65
CA ALA A 35 -20.94 -2.53 -7.92
C ALA A 35 -19.62 -1.75 -7.86
N ALA A 36 -19.23 -1.31 -6.66
CA ALA A 36 -17.90 -0.78 -6.46
C ALA A 36 -16.95 -1.84 -7.01
N ALA A 37 -16.19 -1.50 -8.05
CA ALA A 37 -15.21 -2.41 -8.61
C ALA A 37 -14.32 -2.84 -7.45
N ASP A 38 -14.41 -4.11 -7.08
CA ASP A 38 -13.68 -4.67 -5.95
C ASP A 38 -12.21 -4.52 -6.29
N THR A 39 -11.57 -3.52 -5.68
CA THR A 39 -10.24 -3.12 -6.10
C THR A 39 -9.28 -4.14 -5.55
N ALA A 40 -8.86 -5.06 -6.40
CA ALA A 40 -8.01 -6.17 -6.05
C ALA A 40 -6.77 -5.72 -5.27
N ILE A 41 -6.61 -6.19 -4.03
CA ILE A 41 -5.39 -6.00 -3.24
C ILE A 41 -4.46 -7.18 -3.51
N ARG A 42 -3.19 -6.90 -3.80
CA ARG A 42 -2.16 -7.92 -4.03
C ARG A 42 -0.96 -7.67 -3.12
N PHE A 43 -0.52 -8.73 -2.44
CA PHE A 43 0.72 -8.73 -1.67
C PHE A 43 1.81 -9.46 -2.44
N ARG A 44 3.02 -8.91 -2.44
CA ARG A 44 4.20 -9.50 -3.10
C ARG A 44 5.41 -9.37 -2.21
N ALA A 45 6.34 -10.31 -2.37
CA ALA A 45 7.65 -10.27 -1.74
C ALA A 45 8.71 -9.99 -2.81
N VAL A 46 9.54 -8.97 -2.57
CA VAL A 46 10.63 -8.54 -3.44
C VAL A 46 11.95 -8.84 -2.76
N ASP A 47 12.67 -9.83 -3.26
CA ASP A 47 14.01 -10.18 -2.77
C ASP A 47 15.01 -9.18 -3.32
N VAL A 48 15.81 -8.56 -2.44
CA VAL A 48 16.84 -7.59 -2.81
C VAL A 48 18.22 -8.21 -2.64
N TYR A 49 19.04 -8.10 -3.68
CA TYR A 49 20.37 -8.69 -3.75
C TYR A 49 21.44 -7.62 -3.86
N VAL A 50 22.57 -7.89 -3.20
CA VAL A 50 23.83 -7.17 -3.42
C VAL A 50 24.86 -8.16 -3.95
N ASP A 51 25.57 -7.79 -5.01
CA ASP A 51 26.68 -8.57 -5.55
C ASP A 51 28.00 -7.87 -5.28
N SER A 52 28.75 -8.39 -4.30
CA SER A 52 30.06 -7.88 -3.90
C SER A 52 31.23 -8.53 -4.65
N LYS A 53 30.96 -9.39 -5.64
CA LYS A 53 31.97 -10.21 -6.33
C LYS A 53 32.83 -10.96 -5.31
N GLU A 54 34.14 -10.95 -5.44
CA GLU A 54 35.04 -11.66 -4.52
C GLU A 54 35.24 -10.98 -3.15
N LYS A 55 34.64 -9.80 -2.92
CA LYS A 55 34.89 -9.01 -1.71
C LYS A 55 33.89 -9.36 -0.61
N PRO A 56 34.35 -9.55 0.64
CA PRO A 56 33.46 -9.77 1.77
C PRO A 56 32.62 -8.52 2.03
N LEU A 57 31.29 -8.65 1.91
CA LEU A 57 30.35 -7.57 2.14
C LEU A 57 30.10 -7.41 3.64
N ALA A 58 30.60 -6.32 4.22
CA ALA A 58 30.42 -6.02 5.64
C ALA A 58 29.34 -4.99 5.89
N ALA A 59 29.10 -4.07 4.95
CA ALA A 59 28.07 -3.05 5.08
C ALA A 59 27.46 -2.72 3.73
N TYR A 60 26.19 -2.36 3.72
CA TYR A 60 25.50 -1.83 2.55
C TYR A 60 24.47 -0.77 2.95
N GLN A 61 24.18 0.12 2.02
CA GLN A 61 22.99 0.95 2.01
C GLN A 61 22.46 1.02 0.58
N LEU A 62 21.16 0.81 0.42
CA LEU A 62 20.48 0.90 -0.86
C LEU A 62 19.08 1.47 -0.70
N GLU A 63 18.52 1.94 -1.80
CA GLU A 63 17.12 2.32 -1.94
C GLU A 63 16.41 1.32 -2.85
N LEU A 64 15.23 0.86 -2.45
CA LEU A 64 14.26 0.20 -3.32
C LEU A 64 13.04 1.12 -3.46
N SER A 65 12.64 1.44 -4.68
CA SER A 65 11.45 2.27 -4.95
C SER A 65 10.46 1.55 -5.85
N ALA A 66 9.17 1.68 -5.54
CA ALA A 66 8.08 1.37 -6.44
C ALA A 66 7.84 2.60 -7.32
N LYS A 67 7.92 2.42 -8.64
CA LYS A 67 7.65 3.51 -9.58
C LYS A 67 6.15 3.82 -9.60
N GLU A 68 5.85 5.07 -9.92
CA GLU A 68 4.49 5.56 -10.18
C GLU A 68 3.51 5.42 -9.00
N GLY A 69 4.02 5.21 -7.78
CA GLY A 69 3.20 5.11 -6.56
C GLY A 69 2.22 3.93 -6.55
N ARG A 70 2.52 2.88 -7.32
CA ARG A 70 1.62 1.72 -7.51
C ARG A 70 1.77 0.65 -6.42
N ALA A 71 2.71 0.80 -5.48
CA ALA A 71 2.88 -0.13 -4.37
C ALA A 71 3.35 0.55 -3.09
N LYS A 72 2.70 0.19 -1.99
CA LYS A 72 3.09 0.55 -0.63
C LYS A 72 4.03 -0.51 -0.06
N ILE A 73 5.05 -0.08 0.64
CA ILE A 73 5.94 -0.99 1.36
C ILE A 73 5.34 -1.27 2.74
N VAL A 74 5.18 -2.54 3.09
CA VAL A 74 4.44 -2.97 4.29
C VAL A 74 5.26 -3.83 5.25
N GLY A 75 6.45 -4.27 4.85
CA GLY A 75 7.33 -5.05 5.72
C GLY A 75 8.72 -5.25 5.14
N ILE A 76 9.68 -5.56 6.01
CA ILE A 76 11.07 -5.81 5.65
C ILE A 76 11.56 -7.01 6.48
N GLU A 77 12.12 -8.01 5.81
CA GLU A 77 12.83 -9.13 6.43
C GLU A 77 14.33 -9.03 6.13
N GLY A 78 15.14 -9.69 6.95
CA GLY A 78 16.56 -9.85 6.66
C GLY A 78 16.86 -10.77 5.47
N GLY A 79 18.14 -10.85 5.17
CA GLY A 79 18.73 -11.65 4.11
C GLY A 79 18.87 -13.14 4.43
N GLU A 80 19.44 -13.86 3.47
CA GLU A 80 19.69 -15.29 3.59
C GLU A 80 20.95 -15.63 4.40
N HIS A 81 21.97 -14.79 4.32
CA HIS A 81 23.25 -15.02 4.99
C HIS A 81 23.17 -14.62 6.47
N PRO A 82 23.75 -15.41 7.41
CA PRO A 82 23.70 -15.10 8.86
C PRO A 82 24.11 -13.67 9.22
N ALA A 83 25.09 -13.11 8.50
CA ALA A 83 25.56 -11.74 8.69
C ALA A 83 24.46 -10.66 8.52
N PHE A 84 23.41 -10.95 7.76
CA PHE A 84 22.30 -10.05 7.43
C PHE A 84 20.94 -10.67 7.74
N LYS A 85 20.87 -11.64 8.67
CA LYS A 85 19.64 -12.39 8.97
C LYS A 85 18.56 -11.52 9.62
N GLU A 86 18.98 -10.56 10.44
CA GLU A 86 18.06 -9.58 11.04
C GLU A 86 17.60 -8.55 10.00
N PRO A 87 16.36 -8.04 10.11
CA PRO A 87 15.89 -6.95 9.26
C PRO A 87 16.86 -5.75 9.29
N PRO A 88 17.20 -5.15 8.14
CA PRO A 88 18.04 -3.97 8.10
C PRO A 88 17.35 -2.77 8.76
N PHE A 89 18.15 -1.81 9.20
CA PHE A 89 17.64 -0.49 9.54
C PHE A 89 17.05 0.16 8.29
N TYR A 90 16.01 0.97 8.49
CA TYR A 90 15.33 1.66 7.39
C TYR A 90 14.96 3.10 7.77
N ASP A 91 14.73 3.94 6.76
CA ASP A 91 14.15 5.27 6.92
C ASP A 91 12.62 5.20 6.88
N PRO A 92 11.91 5.43 8.01
CA PRO A 92 10.44 5.37 8.04
C PRO A 92 9.78 6.46 7.19
N LYS A 93 10.44 7.62 6.98
CA LYS A 93 9.90 8.69 6.15
C LYS A 93 9.94 8.31 4.68
N ALA A 94 11.01 7.67 4.23
CA ALA A 94 11.12 7.14 2.88
C ALA A 94 10.00 6.13 2.61
N MET A 95 9.74 5.21 3.56
CA MET A 95 8.72 4.14 3.47
C MET A 95 7.30 4.66 3.20
N GLN A 96 6.99 5.86 3.67
CA GLN A 96 5.70 6.53 3.43
C GLN A 96 5.55 7.07 2.00
N GLN A 97 6.63 7.08 1.20
CA GLN A 97 6.71 7.62 -0.15
C GLN A 97 7.00 6.52 -1.20
N ASP A 98 6.43 5.33 -1.00
CA ASP A 98 6.52 4.17 -1.91
C ASP A 98 7.97 3.72 -2.22
N ARG A 99 8.91 4.09 -1.35
CA ARG A 99 10.33 3.69 -1.43
C ARG A 99 10.87 3.36 -0.06
N VAL A 100 11.93 2.58 0.04
CA VAL A 100 12.60 2.31 1.31
C VAL A 100 14.10 2.42 1.13
N ILE A 101 14.73 3.17 2.02
CA ILE A 101 16.18 3.20 2.16
C ILE A 101 16.51 2.24 3.29
N ILE A 102 17.26 1.17 2.97
CA ILE A 102 17.68 0.16 3.94
C ILE A 102 19.20 0.13 4.07
N ALA A 103 19.68 -0.14 5.28
CA ALA A 103 21.09 -0.30 5.57
C ALA A 103 21.32 -1.36 6.65
N ALA A 104 22.40 -2.12 6.48
CA ALA A 104 22.89 -3.02 7.53
C ALA A 104 24.41 -3.12 7.46
N PHE A 105 25.00 -3.49 8.59
CA PHE A 105 26.41 -3.82 8.67
C PHE A 105 26.66 -4.99 9.62
N ASN A 106 27.80 -5.65 9.45
CA ASN A 106 28.28 -6.73 10.28
C ASN A 106 29.80 -6.63 10.43
N THR A 107 30.29 -6.76 11.66
CA THR A 107 31.71 -6.61 12.02
C THR A 107 32.45 -7.95 12.16
N SER A 108 31.83 -9.05 11.76
CA SER A 108 32.47 -10.37 11.77
C SER A 108 33.72 -10.40 10.88
N PRO A 109 34.69 -11.30 11.17
CA PRO A 109 35.85 -11.49 10.31
C PRO A 109 35.45 -11.80 8.86
N ALA A 110 36.29 -11.41 7.90
CA ALA A 110 36.03 -11.53 6.47
C ALA A 110 35.58 -12.93 6.00
N GLY A 111 36.07 -14.00 6.63
CA GLY A 111 35.68 -15.38 6.32
C GLY A 111 34.25 -15.76 6.75
N LYS A 112 33.58 -14.92 7.54
CA LYS A 112 32.20 -15.09 7.99
C LYS A 112 31.22 -14.13 7.31
N LEU A 113 31.66 -13.46 6.25
CA LEU A 113 30.85 -12.51 5.50
C LEU A 113 30.57 -13.01 4.10
N PRO A 114 29.41 -12.66 3.52
CA PRO A 114 29.06 -13.12 2.20
C PRO A 114 29.95 -12.48 1.14
N LYS A 115 30.14 -13.23 0.06
CA LYS A 115 30.75 -12.81 -1.19
C LYS A 115 29.79 -13.16 -2.33
N GLY A 116 29.94 -12.48 -3.46
CA GLY A 116 29.11 -12.66 -4.64
C GLY A 116 27.71 -12.09 -4.43
N LYS A 117 26.75 -12.62 -5.19
CA LYS A 117 25.34 -12.26 -5.10
C LYS A 117 24.75 -12.85 -3.82
N THR A 118 24.22 -11.99 -2.96
CA THR A 118 23.59 -12.38 -1.69
C THR A 118 22.29 -11.64 -1.51
N ARG A 119 21.23 -12.36 -1.14
CA ARG A 119 19.97 -11.72 -0.72
C ARG A 119 20.19 -11.04 0.62
N VAL A 120 20.09 -9.73 0.64
CA VAL A 120 20.33 -8.92 1.84
C VAL A 120 19.05 -8.53 2.57
N ALA A 121 17.91 -8.54 1.88
CA ALA A 121 16.60 -8.28 2.46
C ALA A 121 15.48 -8.88 1.59
N THR A 122 14.31 -9.05 2.20
CA THR A 122 13.03 -9.23 1.49
C THR A 122 12.14 -8.05 1.82
N VAL A 123 11.60 -7.36 0.82
CA VAL A 123 10.68 -6.25 1.00
C VAL A 123 9.27 -6.69 0.61
N HIS A 124 8.34 -6.56 1.54
CA HIS A 124 6.94 -6.87 1.33
C HIS A 124 6.20 -5.65 0.85
N VAL A 125 5.43 -5.81 -0.22
CA VAL A 125 4.72 -4.71 -0.88
C VAL A 125 3.25 -5.06 -1.05
N GLN A 126 2.40 -4.05 -0.90
CA GLN A 126 0.98 -4.08 -1.19
C GLN A 126 0.69 -3.21 -2.40
N SER A 127 0.02 -3.76 -3.40
CA SER A 127 -0.44 -3.04 -4.59
C SER A 127 -1.97 -3.10 -4.70
N ILE A 128 -2.53 -2.10 -5.37
CA ILE A 128 -3.97 -1.92 -5.59
C ILE A 128 -4.25 -2.03 -7.08
N GLY A 129 -5.20 -2.88 -7.46
CA GLY A 129 -5.51 -3.23 -8.84
C GLY A 129 -4.62 -4.33 -9.41
N ASP A 130 -4.81 -4.65 -10.69
CA ASP A 130 -4.10 -5.74 -11.37
C ASP A 130 -2.79 -5.30 -12.04
N GLY A 131 -2.43 -4.02 -11.93
CA GLY A 131 -1.17 -3.50 -12.47
C GLY A 131 0.04 -4.07 -11.73
N GLN A 132 1.04 -4.56 -12.49
CA GLN A 132 2.32 -4.95 -11.88
C GLN A 132 3.13 -3.70 -11.53
N PRO A 133 3.52 -3.50 -10.26
CA PRO A 133 4.40 -2.41 -9.89
C PRO A 133 5.77 -2.60 -10.52
N GLU A 134 6.35 -1.52 -11.06
CA GLU A 134 7.75 -1.55 -11.46
C GLU A 134 8.62 -1.16 -10.26
N PHE A 135 9.74 -1.85 -10.08
CA PHE A 135 10.70 -1.53 -9.04
C PHE A 135 12.02 -1.01 -9.62
N ALA A 136 12.71 -0.19 -8.83
CA ALA A 136 14.09 0.20 -9.07
C ALA A 136 14.91 0.01 -7.79
N VAL A 137 16.16 -0.42 -7.95
CA VAL A 137 17.12 -0.53 -6.84
C VAL A 137 18.34 0.32 -7.13
N LYS A 138 18.77 1.11 -6.13
CA LYS A 138 19.92 2.00 -6.22
C LYS A 138 20.84 1.78 -5.03
N VAL A 139 22.12 1.57 -5.28
CA VAL A 139 23.14 1.47 -4.23
C VAL A 139 23.63 2.87 -3.85
N GLU A 140 23.61 3.18 -2.57
CA GLU A 140 24.21 4.41 -2.02
C GLU A 140 25.66 4.15 -1.59
N THR A 141 25.89 3.06 -0.85
CA THR A 141 27.23 2.67 -0.44
C THR A 141 27.33 1.18 -0.10
N ALA A 142 28.56 0.66 -0.12
CA ALA A 142 28.89 -0.66 0.38
C ALA A 142 30.34 -0.67 0.88
N GLY A 143 30.64 -1.52 1.86
CA GLY A 143 31.95 -1.55 2.52
C GLY A 143 32.41 -2.95 2.92
N THR A 144 33.73 -3.12 3.04
CA THR A 144 34.35 -4.31 3.63
C THR A 144 34.56 -4.15 5.14
N VAL A 145 35.03 -5.21 5.80
CA VAL A 145 35.30 -5.26 7.26
C VAL A 145 36.18 -4.13 7.79
N ASN A 146 37.04 -3.57 6.95
CA ASN A 146 37.97 -2.51 7.32
C ASN A 146 37.41 -1.11 7.02
N GLY A 147 36.11 -0.98 6.75
CA GLY A 147 35.47 0.29 6.38
C GLY A 147 35.81 0.78 4.96
N LYS A 148 36.51 -0.02 4.14
CA LYS A 148 36.86 0.36 2.77
C LYS A 148 35.63 0.29 1.87
N LYS A 149 35.27 1.42 1.24
CA LYS A 149 34.17 1.47 0.26
C LYS A 149 34.46 0.56 -0.94
N ILE A 150 33.43 -0.15 -1.38
CA ILE A 150 33.48 -1.04 -2.55
C ILE A 150 32.35 -0.72 -3.52
N LYS A 151 32.62 -0.89 -4.82
CA LYS A 151 31.57 -0.93 -5.84
C LYS A 151 30.92 -2.32 -5.79
N VAL A 152 29.59 -2.34 -5.82
CA VAL A 152 28.77 -3.55 -5.83
C VAL A 152 27.65 -3.40 -6.85
N GLY A 153 27.12 -4.52 -7.34
CA GLY A 153 25.85 -4.52 -8.06
C GLY A 153 24.69 -4.63 -7.08
N ALA A 154 23.52 -4.12 -7.45
CA ALA A 154 22.27 -4.45 -6.78
C ALA A 154 21.21 -4.86 -7.80
N SER A 155 20.38 -5.81 -7.42
CA SER A 155 19.26 -6.31 -8.22
C SER A 155 18.11 -6.69 -7.32
N PHE A 156 16.94 -6.91 -7.89
CA PHE A 156 15.77 -7.41 -7.17
C PHE A 156 15.10 -8.53 -7.97
N GLU A 157 14.37 -9.40 -7.28
CA GLU A 157 13.55 -10.45 -7.88
C GLU A 157 12.21 -10.53 -7.13
N GLU A 158 11.09 -10.46 -7.85
CA GLU A 158 9.78 -10.72 -7.27
C GLU A 158 9.58 -12.24 -7.09
N ARG A 159 9.21 -12.66 -5.88
CA ARG A 159 8.85 -14.06 -5.63
C ARG A 159 7.55 -14.38 -6.34
N LYS A 160 7.57 -15.41 -7.20
CA LYS A 160 6.35 -15.98 -7.76
C LYS A 160 5.55 -16.61 -6.63
N ALA A 161 4.24 -16.36 -6.60
CA ALA A 161 3.34 -17.10 -5.74
C ALA A 161 3.44 -18.60 -6.10
N GLN A 162 3.61 -19.45 -5.09
CA GLN A 162 3.53 -20.91 -5.23
C GLN A 162 2.09 -21.34 -5.48
#